data_AF-A0A1Q4AMN2-F1
#
_entry.id   AF-A0A1Q4AMN2-F1
#
_cell.length_a   1.000
_cell.length_b   1.000
_cell.length_c   1.000
_cell.angle_alpha   90.00
_cell.angle_beta   90.00
_cell.angle_gamma   90.00
#
_symmetry.space_group_name_H-M   'P 1'
#
loop_
_entity.id
_entity.type
_entity.pdbx_description
1 polymer ?
#
loop_
_entity_poly.entity_id
_entity_poly.type
_entity_poly.pdbx_seq_one_letter_code
_entity_poly.pdbx_strand_id
1 'polypeptide(L)'
;MKFKHCHDRLDGMPSPADLRAMLERREAEEIVRQRQQGLSKPIIGAKLNDHQIVGVGNTVYFSQDWKTFPDFLADYIKRKLDSAWGNAELAKPFDKRHPIMQWYETYCKYQQSVVKAPGVVHSCPITGVVTCYLGVAYSLFLLDHNVELQARLINRLKDPTQFQGAYYELIVANILIRAGFELTLEDETNGDAKHCEFAAVSKKTGKRYWVEAKMRAVNGLLGRTSNDGGSDQKPLRQLVPHLNRALAKPADDERLIFIDLNAPPLLMPDGTPGHFETALHRLEKYEREELPGGTTAYVFVTNMSAHRQLDETPMCAGAAFGLGIPEFGRPGVRRVIDAFKAKRKHIDAFDVAQAISRYSTFPPTFDGKLASDAFGRPSNRVLIGETYDFGDGVIGTVTTASVDEQAREVLVGVWTHDGESIIMKGPLSDDDLAEYREVPNAYFGRVEPTTKHPNDNFELFEWLMEVNAGLSRQQMLDWFGAHRDRAELEQMDDDDLRMTYCEGQIAAIESGRRP
;
A
#
# COMPACT_ATOMS: atom_id res chain seq x y z
N MET A 1 10.52 -8.67 -58.17
CA MET A 1 10.87 -8.44 -56.76
C MET A 1 11.06 -9.79 -56.09
N LYS A 2 12.30 -10.11 -55.68
CA LYS A 2 12.60 -11.34 -54.92
C LYS A 2 12.21 -11.10 -53.47
N PHE A 3 11.29 -11.92 -52.95
CA PHE A 3 11.06 -12.02 -51.51
C PHE A 3 12.31 -12.61 -50.86
N LYS A 4 12.94 -11.87 -49.94
CA LYS A 4 13.96 -12.42 -49.06
C LYS A 4 13.24 -13.28 -48.02
N HIS A 5 13.39 -14.59 -48.14
CA HIS A 5 13.11 -15.52 -47.05
C HIS A 5 14.13 -15.28 -45.93
N CYS A 6 13.67 -14.82 -44.76
CA CYS A 6 14.43 -14.94 -43.52
C CYS A 6 14.49 -16.42 -43.15
N HIS A 7 15.63 -17.05 -43.42
CA HIS A 7 16.05 -18.25 -42.72
C HIS A 7 16.80 -17.81 -41.46
N ASP A 8 16.07 -17.56 -40.37
CA ASP A 8 16.67 -17.60 -39.05
C ASP A 8 16.38 -18.97 -38.43
N ARG A 9 17.45 -19.63 -38.03
CA ARG A 9 17.47 -20.89 -37.30
C ARG A 9 16.61 -20.78 -36.04
N LEU A 10 15.92 -21.86 -35.69
CA LEU A 10 15.37 -22.09 -34.34
C LEU A 10 16.49 -22.38 -33.30
N ASP A 11 17.68 -21.80 -33.47
CA ASP A 11 18.78 -21.84 -32.50
C ASP A 11 18.75 -20.51 -31.73
N GLY A 12 17.94 -20.46 -30.68
CA GLY A 12 17.75 -19.24 -29.89
C GLY A 12 16.52 -19.21 -28.98
N MET A 13 15.77 -20.32 -28.89
CA MET A 13 14.74 -20.42 -27.86
C MET A 13 15.43 -20.56 -26.49
N PRO A 14 15.05 -19.73 -25.49
CA PRO A 14 15.59 -19.86 -24.14
C PRO A 14 15.35 -21.28 -23.62
N SER A 15 16.36 -21.83 -22.95
CA SER A 15 16.23 -23.15 -22.33
C SER A 15 15.14 -23.14 -21.26
N PRO A 16 14.63 -24.31 -20.83
CA PRO A 16 13.69 -24.37 -19.70
C PRO A 16 14.23 -23.73 -18.42
N ALA A 17 15.55 -23.74 -18.22
CA ALA A 17 16.20 -23.07 -17.10
C ALA A 17 16.18 -21.55 -17.27
N ASP A 18 16.48 -21.05 -18.48
CA ASP A 18 16.42 -19.61 -18.79
C ASP A 18 14.99 -19.07 -18.65
N LEU A 19 14.00 -19.81 -19.13
CA LEU A 19 12.58 -19.47 -18.96
C LEU A 19 12.18 -19.39 -17.49
N ARG A 20 12.65 -20.33 -16.65
CA ARG A 20 12.38 -20.31 -15.21
C ARG A 20 13.01 -19.09 -14.55
N ALA A 21 14.28 -18.80 -14.85
CA ALA A 21 14.96 -17.62 -14.32
C ALA A 21 14.27 -16.31 -14.76
N MET A 22 13.79 -16.22 -16.00
CA MET A 22 13.01 -15.08 -16.49
C MET A 22 11.68 -14.91 -15.75
N LEU A 23 10.99 -16.01 -15.41
CA LEU A 23 9.74 -15.98 -14.65
C LEU A 23 9.99 -15.55 -13.20
N GLU A 24 10.98 -16.14 -12.52
CA GLU A 24 11.39 -15.76 -11.16
C GLU A 24 11.77 -14.27 -11.09
N ARG A 25 12.46 -13.78 -12.12
CA ARG A 25 12.84 -12.36 -12.24
C ARG A 25 11.63 -11.45 -12.36
N ARG A 26 10.69 -11.80 -13.25
CA ARG A 26 9.46 -11.01 -13.43
C ARG A 26 8.58 -11.01 -12.18
N GLU A 27 8.54 -12.11 -11.45
CA GLU A 27 7.81 -12.19 -10.19
C GLU A 27 8.41 -11.25 -9.13
N ALA A 28 9.74 -11.25 -9.00
CA ALA A 28 10.43 -10.32 -8.12
C ALA A 28 10.20 -8.85 -8.50
N GLU A 29 10.28 -8.52 -9.80
CA GLU A 29 9.99 -7.18 -10.32
C GLU A 29 8.55 -6.74 -10.03
N GLU A 30 7.58 -7.64 -10.16
CA GLU A 30 6.18 -7.35 -9.84
C GLU A 30 5.96 -7.15 -8.34
N ILE A 31 6.64 -7.89 -7.46
CA ILE A 31 6.60 -7.64 -6.01
C ILE A 31 7.15 -6.26 -5.67
N VAL A 32 8.29 -5.88 -6.25
CA VAL A 32 8.90 -4.54 -6.06
C VAL A 32 7.93 -3.46 -6.55
N ARG A 33 7.34 -3.64 -7.73
CA ARG A 33 6.36 -2.71 -8.28
C ARG A 33 5.13 -2.59 -7.37
N GLN A 34 4.55 -3.71 -6.93
CA GLN A 34 3.40 -3.73 -6.02
C GLN A 34 3.70 -3.08 -4.68
N ARG A 35 4.92 -3.24 -4.16
CA ARG A 35 5.34 -2.56 -2.93
C ARG A 35 5.31 -1.04 -3.09
N GLN A 36 5.81 -0.53 -4.22
CA GLN A 36 5.85 0.90 -4.51
C GLN A 36 4.48 1.48 -4.90
N GLN A 37 3.75 0.80 -5.78
CA GLN A 37 2.58 1.33 -6.48
C GLN A 37 1.23 0.77 -5.95
N GLY A 38 1.27 -0.27 -5.13
CA GLY A 38 0.08 -1.03 -4.75
C GLY A 38 -0.42 -1.96 -5.87
N LEU A 39 -1.62 -2.50 -5.66
CA LEU A 39 -2.29 -3.46 -6.56
C LEU A 39 -3.09 -2.79 -7.70
N SER A 40 -2.88 -1.50 -7.92
CA SER A 40 -3.49 -0.77 -9.04
C SER A 40 -2.92 -1.23 -10.37
N LYS A 41 -3.50 -0.77 -11.49
CA LYS A 41 -2.83 -0.84 -12.80
C LYS A 41 -1.42 -0.23 -12.66
N PRO A 42 -0.38 -0.88 -13.21
CA PRO A 42 0.97 -0.33 -13.23
C PRO A 42 1.01 1.07 -13.82
N ILE A 43 1.93 1.91 -13.35
CA ILE A 43 2.24 3.18 -14.01
C ILE A 43 2.76 2.87 -15.41
N ILE A 44 2.16 3.48 -16.43
CA ILE A 44 2.60 3.33 -17.82
C ILE A 44 3.54 4.49 -18.11
N GLY A 45 4.84 4.28 -17.95
CA GLY A 45 5.86 5.28 -18.24
C GLY A 45 6.99 4.74 -19.10
N ALA A 46 7.53 5.59 -19.97
CA ALA A 46 8.68 5.26 -20.81
C ALA A 46 9.49 6.51 -21.14
N LYS A 47 10.78 6.34 -21.38
CA LYS A 47 11.64 7.40 -21.90
C LYS A 47 11.70 7.32 -23.42
N LEU A 48 11.40 8.42 -24.10
CA LEU A 48 11.56 8.57 -25.54
C LEU A 48 12.45 9.79 -25.81
N ASN A 49 13.66 9.55 -26.30
CA ASN A 49 14.70 10.57 -26.42
C ASN A 49 14.97 11.28 -25.07
N ASP A 50 14.83 12.59 -25.03
CA ASP A 50 14.96 13.49 -23.89
C ASP A 50 13.66 13.66 -23.09
N HIS A 51 12.56 13.05 -23.51
CA HIS A 51 11.27 13.17 -22.85
C HIS A 51 10.92 11.93 -22.03
N GLN A 52 10.39 12.17 -20.83
CA GLN A 52 9.61 11.19 -20.08
C GLN A 52 8.16 11.23 -20.57
N ILE A 53 7.61 10.06 -20.90
CA ILE A 53 6.23 9.87 -21.32
C ILE A 53 5.48 9.13 -20.20
N VAL A 54 4.24 9.53 -19.95
CA VAL A 54 3.32 8.87 -19.01
C VAL A 54 1.94 8.73 -19.65
N GLY A 55 1.43 7.50 -19.74
CA GLY A 55 0.06 7.21 -20.15
C GLY A 55 -0.88 7.21 -18.94
N VAL A 56 -1.97 7.96 -19.03
CA VAL A 56 -3.03 8.02 -18.01
C VAL A 56 -4.39 7.90 -18.68
N GLY A 57 -5.08 6.79 -18.43
CA GLY A 57 -6.31 6.45 -19.15
C GLY A 57 -6.06 6.49 -20.66
N ASN A 58 -6.79 7.36 -21.37
CA ASN A 58 -6.64 7.55 -22.83
C ASN A 58 -5.75 8.74 -23.22
N THR A 59 -5.05 9.35 -22.27
CA THR A 59 -4.21 10.53 -22.50
C THR A 59 -2.73 10.20 -22.33
N VAL A 60 -1.90 10.71 -23.25
CA VAL A 60 -0.44 10.63 -23.14
C VAL A 60 0.10 12.00 -22.75
N TYR A 61 0.86 12.02 -21.66
CA TYR A 61 1.56 13.18 -21.13
C TYR A 61 3.06 13.03 -21.39
N PHE A 62 3.76 14.13 -21.65
CA PHE A 62 5.20 14.11 -21.85
C PHE A 62 5.87 15.39 -21.34
N SER A 63 7.10 15.27 -20.85
CA SER A 63 7.95 16.41 -20.44
C SER A 63 9.42 16.00 -20.41
N GLN A 64 10.33 16.95 -20.60
CA GLN A 64 11.78 16.76 -20.38
C GLN A 64 12.18 16.89 -18.91
N ASP A 65 11.31 17.52 -18.11
CA ASP A 65 11.62 17.93 -16.74
C ASP A 65 11.27 16.86 -15.69
N TRP A 66 10.48 15.85 -16.06
CA TRP A 66 10.14 14.79 -15.11
C TRP A 66 11.29 13.79 -14.98
N LYS A 67 11.94 13.79 -13.81
CA LYS A 67 12.99 12.81 -13.48
C LYS A 67 12.45 11.69 -12.60
N THR A 68 11.45 12.01 -11.79
CA THR A 68 10.80 11.12 -10.84
C THR A 68 9.28 11.15 -11.04
N PHE A 69 8.57 10.12 -10.60
CA PHE A 69 7.11 10.12 -10.68
C PHE A 69 6.46 11.28 -9.88
N PRO A 70 6.99 11.70 -8.70
CA PRO A 70 6.57 12.93 -8.02
C PRO A 70 6.66 14.21 -8.88
N ASP A 71 7.65 14.34 -9.77
CA ASP A 71 7.73 15.50 -10.68
C ASP A 71 6.54 15.53 -11.63
N PHE A 72 6.19 14.34 -12.16
CA PHE A 72 4.99 14.18 -12.98
C PHE A 72 3.72 14.50 -12.18
N LEU A 73 3.57 13.98 -10.96
CA LEU A 73 2.41 14.25 -10.11
C LEU A 73 2.23 15.75 -9.84
N ALA A 74 3.32 16.45 -9.52
CA ALA A 74 3.31 17.88 -9.26
C ALA A 74 2.88 18.71 -10.50
N ASP A 75 3.17 18.24 -11.72
CA ASP A 75 2.68 18.86 -12.95
C ASP A 75 1.23 18.44 -13.28
N TYR A 76 0.92 17.16 -13.09
CA TYR A 76 -0.37 16.56 -13.42
C TYR A 76 -1.54 17.21 -12.67
N ILE A 77 -1.38 17.50 -11.38
CA ILE A 77 -2.41 18.19 -10.59
C ILE A 77 -2.73 19.59 -11.14
N LYS A 78 -1.74 20.34 -11.65
CA LYS A 78 -1.95 21.67 -12.24
C LYS A 78 -2.80 21.60 -13.52
N ARG A 79 -2.62 20.52 -14.29
CA ARG A 79 -3.40 20.26 -15.51
C ARG A 79 -4.82 19.85 -15.17
N LYS A 80 -5.02 19.00 -14.16
CA LYS A 80 -6.36 18.50 -13.79
C LYS A 80 -7.23 19.51 -13.05
N LEU A 81 -6.64 20.39 -12.23
CA LEU A 81 -7.40 21.43 -11.52
C LEU A 81 -7.66 22.69 -12.34
N ASP A 82 -7.25 22.72 -13.61
CA ASP A 82 -7.26 23.89 -14.48
C ASP A 82 -6.31 25.01 -14.03
N SER A 83 -5.38 25.37 -14.92
CA SER A 83 -4.36 26.39 -14.64
C SER A 83 -4.96 27.80 -14.53
N ALA A 84 -6.07 28.08 -15.20
CA ALA A 84 -6.74 29.38 -15.07
C ALA A 84 -7.31 29.57 -13.65
N TRP A 85 -7.95 28.54 -13.10
CA TRP A 85 -8.38 28.52 -11.70
C TRP A 85 -7.20 28.67 -10.72
N GLY A 86 -6.12 27.90 -10.92
CA GLY A 86 -4.93 27.99 -10.07
C GLY A 86 -4.31 29.39 -10.05
N ASN A 87 -4.19 30.05 -11.21
CA ASN A 87 -3.68 31.42 -11.32
C ASN A 87 -4.61 32.44 -10.64
N ALA A 88 -5.93 32.26 -10.75
CA ALA A 88 -6.90 33.10 -10.04
C ALA A 88 -6.80 32.96 -8.51
N GLU A 89 -6.55 31.75 -8.00
CA GLU A 89 -6.27 31.54 -6.58
C GLU A 89 -4.94 32.19 -6.15
N LEU A 90 -3.88 32.07 -6.95
CA LEU A 90 -2.57 32.67 -6.63
C LEU A 90 -2.63 34.21 -6.52
N ALA A 91 -3.55 34.86 -7.21
CA ALA A 91 -3.76 36.30 -7.11
C ALA A 91 -4.38 36.75 -5.77
N LYS A 92 -4.97 35.82 -4.99
CA LYS A 92 -5.55 36.11 -3.67
C LYS A 92 -4.46 36.16 -2.59
N PRO A 93 -4.69 36.90 -1.48
CA PRO A 93 -3.87 36.77 -0.27
C PRO A 93 -3.82 35.31 0.21
N PHE A 94 -2.68 34.87 0.75
CA PHE A 94 -2.44 33.46 1.12
C PHE A 94 -3.55 32.85 1.98
N ASP A 95 -4.02 33.57 3.01
CA ASP A 95 -5.09 33.13 3.92
C ASP A 95 -6.47 33.02 3.27
N LYS A 96 -6.66 33.63 2.09
CA LYS A 96 -7.89 33.59 1.29
C LYS A 96 -7.85 32.59 0.14
N ARG A 97 -6.70 31.95 -0.09
CA ARG A 97 -6.56 30.93 -1.14
C ARG A 97 -7.26 29.64 -0.77
N HIS A 98 -7.68 28.91 -1.77
CA HIS A 98 -8.10 27.52 -1.63
C HIS A 98 -7.01 26.68 -0.92
N PRO A 99 -7.36 25.73 -0.04
CA PRO A 99 -6.37 24.91 0.69
C PRO A 99 -5.31 24.25 -0.20
N ILE A 100 -5.70 23.68 -1.35
CA ILE A 100 -4.74 23.10 -2.33
C ILE A 100 -3.70 24.13 -2.77
N MET A 101 -4.08 25.39 -2.94
CA MET A 101 -3.17 26.44 -3.40
C MET A 101 -2.31 27.02 -2.28
N GLN A 102 -2.76 26.92 -1.03
CA GLN A 102 -1.89 27.12 0.13
C GLN A 102 -0.83 26.01 0.19
N TRP A 103 -1.23 24.75 0.02
CA TRP A 103 -0.30 23.62 -0.03
C TRP A 103 0.67 23.71 -1.21
N TYR A 104 0.22 24.16 -2.38
CA TYR A 104 1.10 24.39 -3.53
C TYR A 104 2.23 25.36 -3.19
N GLU A 105 1.92 26.53 -2.63
CA GLU A 105 2.97 27.50 -2.26
C GLU A 105 3.92 26.92 -1.20
N THR A 106 3.37 26.27 -0.16
CA THR A 106 4.19 25.64 0.89
C THR A 106 5.05 24.50 0.34
N TYR A 107 4.53 23.70 -0.59
CA TYR A 107 5.26 22.63 -1.27
C TYR A 107 6.39 23.19 -2.13
N CYS A 108 6.16 24.27 -2.88
CA CYS A 108 7.22 24.94 -3.64
C CYS A 108 8.33 25.47 -2.73
N LYS A 109 7.99 26.08 -1.57
CA LYS A 109 8.97 26.52 -0.58
C LYS A 109 9.75 25.34 0.01
N TYR A 110 9.08 24.23 0.29
CA TYR A 110 9.72 23.00 0.74
C TYR A 110 10.71 22.46 -0.30
N GLN A 111 10.29 22.35 -1.57
CA GLN A 111 11.18 21.93 -2.65
C GLN A 111 12.41 22.83 -2.77
N GLN A 112 12.23 24.16 -2.70
CA GLN A 112 13.34 25.12 -2.73
C GLN A 112 14.31 24.95 -1.56
N SER A 113 13.85 24.51 -0.39
CA SER A 113 14.71 24.33 0.78
C SER A 113 15.52 23.03 0.72
N VAL A 114 14.98 21.97 0.12
CA VAL A 114 15.62 20.63 0.07
C VAL A 114 16.38 20.36 -1.22
N VAL A 115 15.90 20.84 -2.38
CA VAL A 115 16.53 20.60 -3.68
C VAL A 115 17.72 21.55 -3.86
N LYS A 116 18.93 20.99 -3.84
CA LYS A 116 20.18 21.79 -3.93
C LYS A 116 20.66 22.02 -5.36
N ALA A 117 20.36 21.09 -6.26
CA ALA A 117 20.78 21.14 -7.65
C ALA A 117 19.59 20.82 -8.58
N PRO A 118 19.12 21.78 -9.40
CA PRO A 118 18.04 21.54 -10.36
C PRO A 118 18.36 20.41 -11.34
N GLY A 119 17.36 19.59 -11.66
CA GLY A 119 17.50 18.48 -12.61
C GLY A 119 18.23 17.25 -12.09
N VAL A 120 18.78 17.29 -10.87
CA VAL A 120 19.36 16.15 -10.17
C VAL A 120 18.30 15.56 -9.24
N VAL A 121 18.19 14.23 -9.19
CA VAL A 121 17.28 13.53 -8.26
C VAL A 121 17.82 13.65 -6.84
N HIS A 122 16.96 14.01 -5.89
CA HIS A 122 17.30 14.11 -4.46
C HIS A 122 16.29 13.33 -3.62
N SER A 123 16.76 12.72 -2.53
CA SER A 123 15.90 12.16 -1.49
C SER A 123 15.56 13.25 -0.48
N CYS A 124 14.31 13.30 -0.02
CA CYS A 124 13.88 14.24 1.01
C CYS A 124 12.77 13.63 1.89
N PRO A 125 12.65 14.06 3.15
CA PRO A 125 11.58 13.59 4.04
C PRO A 125 10.18 13.83 3.45
N ILE A 126 9.26 12.91 3.71
CA ILE A 126 7.83 13.17 3.44
C ILE A 126 7.27 13.96 4.62
N THR A 127 6.82 15.19 4.35
CA THR A 127 6.16 16.06 5.35
C THR A 127 4.65 16.10 5.12
N GLY A 128 3.91 16.74 6.03
CA GLY A 128 2.47 16.94 5.88
C GLY A 128 2.08 17.67 4.58
N VAL A 129 2.86 18.67 4.14
CA VAL A 129 2.60 19.38 2.88
C VAL A 129 2.83 18.48 1.67
N VAL A 130 3.86 17.65 1.68
CA VAL A 130 4.11 16.66 0.61
C VAL A 130 2.92 15.70 0.53
N THR A 131 2.49 15.18 1.69
CA THR A 131 1.35 14.26 1.78
C THR A 131 0.06 14.88 1.29
N CYS A 132 -0.21 16.14 1.62
CA CYS A 132 -1.43 16.82 1.17
C CYS A 132 -1.38 17.11 -0.34
N TYR A 133 -0.30 17.75 -0.83
CA TYR A 133 -0.24 18.19 -2.21
C TYR A 133 -0.06 17.02 -3.19
N LEU A 134 0.93 16.15 -2.97
CA LEU A 134 1.12 14.97 -3.81
C LEU A 134 0.07 13.89 -3.55
N GLY A 135 -0.54 13.83 -2.36
CA GLY A 135 -1.67 12.94 -2.08
C GLY A 135 -2.88 13.24 -2.95
N VAL A 136 -3.24 14.52 -3.11
CA VAL A 136 -4.29 14.92 -4.07
C VAL A 136 -3.88 14.54 -5.49
N ALA A 137 -2.65 14.88 -5.90
CA ALA A 137 -2.17 14.59 -7.25
C ALA A 137 -2.20 13.09 -7.57
N TYR A 138 -1.72 12.26 -6.66
CA TYR A 138 -1.66 10.82 -6.85
C TYR A 138 -3.05 10.18 -6.82
N SER A 139 -3.95 10.65 -5.96
CA SER A 139 -5.32 10.17 -5.93
C SER A 139 -6.07 10.50 -7.22
N LEU A 140 -5.87 11.70 -7.78
CA LEU A 140 -6.40 12.07 -9.09
C LEU A 140 -5.84 11.18 -10.21
N PHE A 141 -4.52 10.93 -10.20
CA PHE A 141 -3.89 10.05 -11.17
C PHE A 141 -4.46 8.63 -11.08
N LEU A 142 -4.60 8.08 -9.86
CA LEU A 142 -5.10 6.72 -9.67
C LEU A 142 -6.53 6.58 -10.17
N LEU A 143 -7.41 7.55 -9.90
CA LEU A 143 -8.78 7.53 -10.42
C LEU A 143 -8.81 7.59 -11.95
N ASP A 144 -8.10 8.55 -12.56
CA ASP A 144 -8.06 8.72 -14.02
C ASP A 144 -7.44 7.51 -14.73
N HIS A 145 -6.45 6.87 -14.12
CA HIS A 145 -5.74 5.72 -14.68
C HIS A 145 -6.51 4.41 -14.54
N ASN A 146 -7.21 4.22 -13.41
CA ASN A 146 -7.85 2.95 -13.08
C ASN A 146 -9.33 2.93 -13.45
N VAL A 147 -10.02 4.06 -13.36
CA VAL A 147 -11.49 4.18 -13.38
C VAL A 147 -11.91 5.27 -14.38
N GLU A 148 -12.29 6.45 -13.88
CA GLU A 148 -12.66 7.65 -14.61
C GLU A 148 -12.46 8.84 -13.65
N LEU A 149 -12.08 10.00 -14.18
CA LEU A 149 -12.03 11.24 -13.41
C LEU A 149 -13.21 12.15 -13.77
N GLN A 150 -14.28 12.08 -12.98
CA GLN A 150 -15.50 12.87 -13.22
C GLN A 150 -15.29 14.36 -13.00
N ALA A 151 -15.79 15.19 -13.93
CA ALA A 151 -15.73 16.65 -13.83
C ALA A 151 -16.40 17.20 -12.55
N ARG A 152 -17.44 16.53 -12.05
CA ARG A 152 -18.11 16.88 -10.79
C ARG A 152 -17.15 16.83 -9.61
N LEU A 153 -16.37 15.75 -9.48
CA LEU A 153 -15.38 15.62 -8.41
C LEU A 153 -14.34 16.74 -8.48
N ILE A 154 -13.83 17.06 -9.68
CA ILE A 154 -12.91 18.19 -9.88
C ILE A 154 -13.52 19.53 -9.46
N ASN A 155 -14.79 19.77 -9.78
CA ASN A 155 -15.48 20.99 -9.36
C ASN A 155 -15.65 21.05 -7.84
N ARG A 156 -16.02 19.94 -7.18
CA ARG A 156 -16.10 19.84 -5.71
C ARG A 156 -14.74 20.08 -5.03
N LEU A 157 -13.65 19.62 -5.65
CA LEU A 157 -12.28 19.84 -5.16
C LEU A 157 -11.80 21.29 -5.27
N LYS A 158 -12.39 22.08 -6.17
CA LYS A 158 -12.07 23.52 -6.35
C LYS A 158 -12.96 24.42 -5.50
N ASP A 159 -14.10 23.92 -5.02
CA ASP A 159 -15.03 24.63 -4.14
C ASP A 159 -14.63 24.44 -2.67
N PRO A 160 -14.18 25.51 -1.95
CA PRO A 160 -13.81 25.41 -0.54
C PRO A 160 -14.90 24.79 0.36
N THR A 161 -16.17 24.98 0.04
CA THR A 161 -17.30 24.51 0.88
C THR A 161 -17.53 23.00 0.76
N GLN A 162 -17.08 22.41 -0.36
CA GLN A 162 -17.23 20.99 -0.68
C GLN A 162 -15.90 20.22 -0.61
N PHE A 163 -14.78 20.96 -0.61
CA PHE A 163 -13.42 20.44 -0.67
C PHE A 163 -13.14 19.33 0.35
N GLN A 164 -13.46 19.52 1.63
CA GLN A 164 -13.16 18.51 2.66
C GLN A 164 -13.78 17.14 2.35
N GLY A 165 -15.03 17.12 1.87
CA GLY A 165 -15.71 15.86 1.53
C GLY A 165 -15.04 15.19 0.34
N ALA A 166 -14.88 15.94 -0.75
CA ALA A 166 -14.24 15.45 -1.97
C ALA A 166 -12.76 15.02 -1.74
N TYR A 167 -12.04 15.71 -0.86
CA TYR A 167 -10.68 15.38 -0.50
C TYR A 167 -10.61 14.02 0.23
N TYR A 168 -11.52 13.77 1.18
CA TYR A 168 -11.52 12.49 1.88
C TYR A 168 -12.01 11.33 1.00
N GLU A 169 -12.98 11.60 0.12
CA GLU A 169 -13.40 10.66 -0.93
C GLU A 169 -12.23 10.27 -1.85
N LEU A 170 -11.38 11.23 -2.25
CA LEU A 170 -10.14 10.94 -3.00
C LEU A 170 -9.19 10.01 -2.22
N ILE A 171 -9.00 10.27 -0.93
CA ILE A 171 -8.14 9.45 -0.06
C ILE A 171 -8.65 8.01 -0.03
N VAL A 172 -9.96 7.82 0.20
CA VAL A 172 -10.56 6.49 0.26
C VAL A 172 -10.48 5.78 -1.10
N ALA A 173 -10.75 6.48 -2.21
CA ALA A 173 -10.59 5.91 -3.54
C ALA A 173 -9.14 5.45 -3.82
N ASN A 174 -8.15 6.26 -3.43
CA ASN A 174 -6.73 5.91 -3.52
C ASN A 174 -6.41 4.62 -2.75
N ILE A 175 -6.83 4.55 -1.49
CA ILE A 175 -6.64 3.38 -0.62
C ILE A 175 -7.23 2.13 -1.27
N LEU A 176 -8.48 2.20 -1.73
CA LEU A 176 -9.15 1.05 -2.33
C LEU A 176 -8.50 0.61 -3.64
N ILE A 177 -8.13 1.54 -4.53
CA ILE A 177 -7.43 1.23 -5.78
C ILE A 177 -6.10 0.53 -5.48
N ARG A 178 -5.33 1.03 -4.50
CA ARG A 178 -4.04 0.44 -4.10
C ARG A 178 -4.20 -0.89 -3.36
N ALA A 179 -5.34 -1.11 -2.71
CA ALA A 179 -5.73 -2.39 -2.12
C ALA A 179 -6.25 -3.41 -3.16
N GLY A 180 -6.31 -3.05 -4.45
CA GLY A 180 -6.68 -3.97 -5.52
C GLY A 180 -8.17 -4.02 -5.82
N PHE A 181 -8.92 -2.99 -5.45
CA PHE A 181 -10.34 -2.86 -5.81
C PHE A 181 -10.50 -2.18 -7.16
N GLU A 182 -11.49 -2.63 -7.91
CA GLU A 182 -12.07 -1.90 -9.02
C GLU A 182 -13.24 -1.06 -8.51
N LEU A 183 -13.24 0.24 -8.82
CA LEU A 183 -14.29 1.15 -8.35
C LEU A 183 -15.28 1.45 -9.47
N THR A 184 -16.53 1.63 -9.09
CA THR A 184 -17.56 2.25 -9.92
C THR A 184 -18.07 3.48 -9.18
N LEU A 185 -17.97 4.63 -9.82
CA LEU A 185 -18.47 5.89 -9.29
C LEU A 185 -20.00 5.90 -9.48
N GLU A 186 -20.75 6.14 -8.42
CA GLU A 186 -22.21 6.17 -8.50
C GLU A 186 -22.70 7.43 -9.25
N ASP A 187 -23.80 7.30 -9.99
CA ASP A 187 -24.43 8.42 -10.69
C ASP A 187 -25.26 9.26 -9.71
N GLU A 188 -24.61 10.24 -9.09
CA GLU A 188 -25.25 11.20 -8.18
C GLU A 188 -26.20 12.21 -8.87
N THR A 189 -26.57 12.03 -10.15
CA THR A 189 -27.61 12.85 -10.80
C THR A 189 -29.02 12.35 -10.50
N ASN A 190 -29.16 11.12 -10.01
CA ASN A 190 -30.42 10.57 -9.55
C ASN A 190 -30.71 11.00 -8.10
N GLY A 191 -31.55 12.02 -7.93
CA GLY A 191 -31.96 12.52 -6.60
C GLY A 191 -32.99 11.65 -5.88
N ASP A 192 -33.52 10.61 -6.53
CA ASP A 192 -34.63 9.80 -6.01
C ASP A 192 -34.18 8.70 -5.03
N ALA A 193 -32.87 8.45 -4.90
CA ALA A 193 -32.31 7.52 -3.92
C ALA A 193 -31.02 8.05 -3.28
N LYS A 194 -30.79 7.67 -2.01
CA LYS A 194 -29.52 7.94 -1.32
C LYS A 194 -28.51 6.87 -1.74
N HIS A 195 -27.49 7.26 -2.50
CA HIS A 195 -26.42 6.38 -2.95
C HIS A 195 -25.20 6.47 -2.01
N CYS A 196 -24.47 5.37 -1.87
CA CYS A 196 -23.11 5.38 -1.35
C CYS A 196 -22.18 6.11 -2.32
N GLU A 197 -21.00 6.55 -1.85
CA GLU A 197 -20.09 7.37 -2.67
C GLU A 197 -19.53 6.54 -3.85
N PHE A 198 -19.22 5.26 -3.61
CA PHE A 198 -18.70 4.33 -4.62
C PHE A 198 -19.23 2.91 -4.39
N ALA A 199 -19.28 2.12 -5.46
CA ALA A 199 -19.22 0.67 -5.37
C ALA A 199 -17.77 0.21 -5.60
N ALA A 200 -17.33 -0.82 -4.88
CA ALA A 200 -15.98 -1.37 -5.00
C ALA A 200 -16.04 -2.90 -5.13
N VAL A 201 -15.31 -3.45 -6.08
CA VAL A 201 -15.19 -4.90 -6.29
C VAL A 201 -13.75 -5.33 -6.04
N SER A 202 -13.54 -6.25 -5.10
CA SER A 202 -12.20 -6.81 -4.85
C SER A 202 -11.79 -7.68 -6.03
N LYS A 203 -10.65 -7.39 -6.66
CA LYS A 203 -10.09 -8.26 -7.71
C LYS A 203 -9.61 -9.60 -7.17
N LYS A 204 -9.37 -9.69 -5.85
CA LYS A 204 -8.84 -10.87 -5.18
C LYS A 204 -9.94 -11.87 -4.84
N THR A 205 -11.07 -11.40 -4.31
CA THR A 205 -12.17 -12.26 -3.84
C THR A 205 -13.40 -12.22 -4.74
N GLY A 206 -13.52 -11.23 -5.62
CA GLY A 206 -14.71 -10.96 -6.41
C GLY A 206 -15.86 -10.34 -5.62
N LYS A 207 -15.69 -10.10 -4.31
CA LYS A 207 -16.74 -9.51 -3.46
C LYS A 207 -17.00 -8.05 -3.84
N ARG A 208 -18.29 -7.68 -3.85
CA ARG A 208 -18.75 -6.31 -4.03
C ARG A 208 -19.01 -5.66 -2.68
N TYR A 209 -18.67 -4.38 -2.59
CA TYR A 209 -18.84 -3.56 -1.41
C TYR A 209 -19.43 -2.20 -1.74
N TRP A 210 -20.26 -1.70 -0.84
CA TRP A 210 -20.76 -0.34 -0.85
C TRP A 210 -19.92 0.54 0.06
N VAL A 211 -19.37 1.63 -0.49
CA VAL A 211 -18.37 2.46 0.19
C VAL A 211 -18.97 3.77 0.66
N GLU A 212 -18.82 4.06 1.94
CA GLU A 212 -19.13 5.38 2.50
C GLU A 212 -17.87 6.03 3.06
N ALA A 213 -17.59 7.28 2.68
CA ALA A 213 -16.47 8.06 3.19
C ALA A 213 -16.96 9.34 3.87
N LYS A 214 -16.64 9.53 5.15
CA LYS A 214 -16.96 10.77 5.88
C LYS A 214 -15.85 11.24 6.80
N MET A 215 -15.36 12.45 6.56
CA MET A 215 -14.44 13.15 7.45
C MET A 215 -15.18 14.13 8.37
N ARG A 216 -14.82 14.14 9.67
CA ARG A 216 -15.35 15.12 10.63
C ARG A 216 -15.02 16.55 10.17
N ALA A 217 -16.04 17.40 10.09
CA ALA A 217 -15.88 18.82 9.82
C ALA A 217 -15.42 19.57 11.08
N VAL A 218 -14.38 20.39 10.94
CA VAL A 218 -13.79 21.18 12.03
C VAL A 218 -13.65 22.61 11.57
N ASN A 219 -14.14 23.56 12.38
CA ASN A 219 -14.09 24.98 12.05
C ASN A 219 -12.65 25.45 11.76
N GLY A 220 -12.46 26.14 10.64
CA GLY A 220 -11.17 26.69 10.22
C GLY A 220 -10.28 25.73 9.43
N LEU A 221 -10.70 24.47 9.21
CA LEU A 221 -9.91 23.48 8.48
C LEU A 221 -10.57 23.09 7.17
N LEU A 222 -9.75 22.92 6.13
CA LEU A 222 -10.16 22.37 4.83
C LEU A 222 -11.39 23.08 4.23
N GLY A 223 -11.48 24.40 4.41
CA GLY A 223 -12.57 25.24 3.89
C GLY A 223 -13.82 25.32 4.78
N ARG A 224 -13.84 24.64 5.95
CA ARG A 224 -14.93 24.72 6.91
C ARG A 224 -14.90 26.01 7.73
N THR A 225 -16.08 26.50 8.05
CA THR A 225 -16.32 27.73 8.81
C THR A 225 -17.04 27.43 10.12
N SER A 226 -17.42 28.46 10.88
CA SER A 226 -18.27 28.31 12.06
C SER A 226 -19.68 27.80 11.74
N ASN A 227 -20.13 27.94 10.48
CA ASN A 227 -21.48 27.56 10.07
C ASN A 227 -21.61 26.06 9.78
N ASP A 228 -20.53 25.43 9.34
CA ASP A 228 -20.50 24.05 8.84
C ASP A 228 -19.37 23.20 9.45
N GLY A 229 -18.57 23.77 10.36
CA GLY A 229 -17.50 23.11 11.10
C GLY A 229 -17.83 22.95 12.59
N GLY A 230 -17.45 21.79 13.16
CA GLY A 230 -17.57 21.52 14.59
C GLY A 230 -16.40 22.05 15.42
N SER A 231 -16.55 21.97 16.75
CA SER A 231 -15.47 22.22 17.70
C SER A 231 -14.38 21.14 17.61
N ASP A 232 -13.12 21.56 17.67
CA ASP A 232 -11.99 20.62 17.63
C ASP A 232 -11.82 19.81 18.93
N GLN A 233 -12.42 20.26 20.04
CA GLN A 233 -12.26 19.68 21.38
C GLN A 233 -12.96 18.32 21.57
N LYS A 234 -13.78 17.87 20.61
CA LYS A 234 -14.51 16.60 20.68
C LYS A 234 -14.27 15.74 19.43
N PRO A 235 -13.10 15.08 19.31
CA PRO A 235 -12.70 14.27 18.15
C PRO A 235 -13.72 13.22 17.71
N LEU A 236 -14.38 12.56 18.68
CA LEU A 236 -15.30 11.45 18.40
C LEU A 236 -16.76 11.87 18.19
N ARG A 237 -17.08 13.18 18.27
CA ARG A 237 -18.47 13.67 18.26
C ARG A 237 -19.26 13.20 17.04
N GLN A 238 -18.59 13.07 15.89
CA GLN A 238 -19.22 12.70 14.62
C GLN A 238 -19.11 11.21 14.29
N LEU A 239 -18.43 10.40 15.10
CA LEU A 239 -18.24 8.96 14.82
C LEU A 239 -19.58 8.23 14.64
N VAL A 240 -20.44 8.25 15.67
CA VAL A 240 -21.75 7.59 15.62
C VAL A 240 -22.74 8.27 14.64
N PRO A 241 -22.84 9.61 14.56
CA PRO A 241 -23.67 10.25 13.54
C PRO A 241 -23.27 9.89 12.10
N HIS A 242 -21.98 9.79 11.80
CA HIS A 242 -21.50 9.37 10.48
C HIS A 242 -21.85 7.92 10.21
N LEU A 243 -21.61 7.04 11.20
CA LEU A 243 -21.96 5.62 11.11
C LEU A 243 -23.45 5.40 10.85
N ASN A 244 -24.33 6.04 11.63
CA ASN A 244 -25.77 5.93 11.46
C ASN A 244 -26.22 6.39 10.06
N ARG A 245 -25.65 7.47 9.53
CA ARG A 245 -25.98 7.94 8.16
C ARG A 245 -25.51 6.97 7.09
N ALA A 246 -24.35 6.33 7.29
CA ALA A 246 -23.83 5.31 6.39
C ALA A 246 -24.74 4.06 6.39
N LEU A 247 -25.12 3.56 7.57
CA LEU A 247 -25.97 2.38 7.72
C LEU A 247 -27.39 2.59 7.21
N ALA A 248 -27.90 3.84 7.25
CA ALA A 248 -29.22 4.19 6.72
C ALA A 248 -29.28 4.18 5.18
N LYS A 249 -28.14 4.09 4.48
CA LYS A 249 -28.12 3.96 3.02
C LYS A 249 -28.41 2.50 2.62
N PRO A 250 -29.25 2.27 1.58
CA PRO A 250 -29.45 0.94 1.05
C PRO A 250 -28.11 0.40 0.55
N ALA A 251 -27.87 -0.88 0.82
CA ALA A 251 -26.70 -1.59 0.32
C ALA A 251 -27.10 -3.07 0.23
N ASP A 252 -27.11 -3.59 -0.98
CA ASP A 252 -27.51 -4.98 -1.26
C ASP A 252 -26.40 -5.96 -0.86
N ASP A 253 -25.16 -5.48 -0.77
CA ASP A 253 -23.95 -6.24 -0.43
C ASP A 253 -23.29 -5.74 0.88
N GLU A 254 -22.06 -6.18 1.14
CA GLU A 254 -21.25 -5.78 2.30
C GLU A 254 -20.89 -4.27 2.25
N ARG A 255 -20.66 -3.65 3.41
CA ARG A 255 -20.33 -2.21 3.52
C ARG A 255 -18.89 -2.00 3.96
N LEU A 256 -18.19 -1.07 3.31
CA LEU A 256 -16.94 -0.47 3.79
C LEU A 256 -17.23 0.98 4.21
N ILE A 257 -17.11 1.27 5.51
CA ILE A 257 -17.45 2.58 6.06
C ILE A 257 -16.17 3.22 6.60
N PHE A 258 -15.75 4.33 6.00
CA PHE A 258 -14.58 5.10 6.36
C PHE A 258 -15.00 6.36 7.12
N ILE A 259 -14.52 6.50 8.35
CA ILE A 259 -14.82 7.66 9.20
C ILE A 259 -13.51 8.28 9.67
N ASP A 260 -13.17 9.43 9.12
CA ASP A 260 -12.01 10.18 9.57
C ASP A 260 -12.37 11.07 10.75
N LEU A 261 -11.62 10.89 11.84
CA LEU A 261 -11.77 11.68 13.05
C LEU A 261 -11.35 13.14 12.83
N ASN A 262 -10.50 13.42 11.83
CA ASN A 262 -9.88 14.71 11.60
C ASN A 262 -9.49 15.37 12.92
N ALA A 263 -8.79 14.63 13.76
CA ALA A 263 -8.41 15.02 15.11
C ALA A 263 -7.01 15.63 15.09
N PRO A 264 -6.69 16.50 16.07
CA PRO A 264 -5.30 16.82 16.33
C PRO A 264 -4.47 15.53 16.46
N PRO A 265 -3.26 15.52 15.89
CA PRO A 265 -2.37 14.39 16.01
C PRO A 265 -2.00 14.19 17.48
N LEU A 266 -2.09 12.95 17.94
CA LEU A 266 -1.83 12.56 19.31
C LEU A 266 -1.05 11.23 19.28
N LEU A 267 0.11 11.20 19.92
CA LEU A 267 0.87 9.99 20.18
C LEU A 267 0.82 9.69 21.67
N MET A 268 0.53 8.44 22.00
CA MET A 268 0.55 7.92 23.36
C MET A 268 2.01 7.66 23.80
N PRO A 269 2.30 7.49 25.11
CA PRO A 269 3.66 7.27 25.60
C PRO A 269 4.37 6.05 25.02
N ASP A 270 3.62 5.04 24.56
CA ASP A 270 4.12 3.84 23.89
C ASP A 270 4.32 4.01 22.37
N GLY A 271 4.12 5.23 21.86
CA GLY A 271 4.25 5.56 20.45
C GLY A 271 3.01 5.23 19.61
N THR A 272 1.92 4.72 20.21
CA THR A 272 0.70 4.42 19.46
C THR A 272 -0.14 5.66 19.15
N PRO A 273 -0.88 5.71 18.03
CA PRO A 273 -1.79 6.81 17.74
C PRO A 273 -2.94 6.91 18.74
N GLY A 274 -3.16 8.09 19.29
CA GLY A 274 -4.23 8.38 20.23
C GLY A 274 -5.64 8.39 19.59
N HIS A 275 -6.67 8.51 20.42
CA HIS A 275 -8.10 8.50 20.07
C HIS A 275 -8.69 7.17 19.59
N PHE A 276 -7.90 6.24 19.04
CA PHE A 276 -8.40 4.99 18.47
C PHE A 276 -8.98 4.04 19.51
N GLU A 277 -8.32 3.85 20.65
CA GLU A 277 -8.86 3.02 21.74
C GLU A 277 -10.25 3.50 22.18
N THR A 278 -10.41 4.81 22.42
CA THR A 278 -11.71 5.40 22.77
C THR A 278 -12.73 5.27 21.63
N ALA A 279 -12.29 5.38 20.37
CA ALA A 279 -13.17 5.19 19.21
C ALA A 279 -13.68 3.74 19.12
N LEU A 280 -12.79 2.75 19.27
CA LEU A 280 -13.12 1.33 19.25
C LEU A 280 -14.06 0.97 20.40
N HIS A 281 -13.78 1.41 21.63
CA HIS A 281 -14.70 1.23 22.76
C HIS A 281 -16.08 1.86 22.50
N ARG A 282 -16.13 3.02 21.82
CA ARG A 282 -17.42 3.63 21.43
C ARG A 282 -18.16 2.78 20.39
N LEU A 283 -17.46 2.16 19.44
CA LEU A 283 -18.05 1.25 18.45
C LEU A 283 -18.53 -0.06 19.09
N GLU A 284 -17.77 -0.65 20.01
CA GLU A 284 -18.20 -1.84 20.77
C GLU A 284 -19.47 -1.56 21.59
N LYS A 285 -19.52 -0.39 22.25
CA LYS A 285 -20.73 0.04 22.95
C LYS A 285 -21.91 0.22 22.00
N TYR A 286 -21.68 0.89 20.88
CA TYR A 286 -22.71 1.10 19.85
C TYR A 286 -23.23 -0.24 19.30
N GLU A 287 -22.34 -1.19 19.01
CA GLU A 287 -22.72 -2.52 18.54
C GLU A 287 -23.66 -3.24 19.51
N ARG A 288 -23.34 -3.21 20.80
CA ARG A 288 -24.11 -3.90 21.83
C ARG A 288 -25.47 -3.26 22.10
N GLU A 289 -25.55 -1.93 22.01
CA GLU A 289 -26.69 -1.17 22.55
C GLU A 289 -27.56 -0.51 21.46
N GLU A 290 -27.00 -0.22 20.29
CA GLU A 290 -27.61 0.66 19.28
C GLU A 290 -27.69 0.01 17.88
N LEU A 291 -26.91 -1.03 17.58
CA LEU A 291 -26.84 -1.64 16.24
C LEU A 291 -28.13 -2.40 15.90
N PRO A 292 -28.77 -2.12 14.75
CA PRO A 292 -29.92 -2.90 14.28
C PRO A 292 -29.53 -4.36 14.00
N GLY A 293 -30.36 -5.31 14.45
CA GLY A 293 -30.10 -6.74 14.28
C GLY A 293 -29.86 -7.14 12.83
N GLY A 294 -28.88 -8.01 12.59
CA GLY A 294 -28.51 -8.49 11.26
C GLY A 294 -27.68 -7.51 10.42
N THR A 295 -27.42 -6.30 10.92
CA THR A 295 -26.56 -5.32 10.25
C THR A 295 -25.09 -5.69 10.39
N THR A 296 -24.35 -5.70 9.29
CA THR A 296 -22.89 -5.86 9.29
C THR A 296 -22.19 -4.77 8.47
N ALA A 297 -20.99 -4.38 8.89
CA ALA A 297 -20.11 -3.46 8.14
C ALA A 297 -18.66 -3.58 8.61
N TYR A 298 -17.70 -3.38 7.69
CA TYR A 298 -16.33 -3.07 8.06
C TYR A 298 -16.21 -1.57 8.25
N VAL A 299 -15.84 -1.15 9.45
CA VAL A 299 -15.65 0.26 9.80
C VAL A 299 -14.16 0.55 9.92
N PHE A 300 -13.66 1.45 9.10
CA PHE A 300 -12.31 1.98 9.18
C PHE A 300 -12.38 3.37 9.80
N VAL A 301 -11.94 3.47 11.05
CA VAL A 301 -11.72 4.76 11.68
C VAL A 301 -10.35 5.24 11.25
N THR A 302 -10.23 6.44 10.70
CA THR A 302 -8.94 7.01 10.28
C THR A 302 -8.67 8.33 10.97
N ASN A 303 -7.40 8.74 10.99
CA ASN A 303 -7.00 10.12 11.27
C ASN A 303 -5.92 10.56 10.28
N MET A 304 -6.34 11.16 9.17
CA MET A 304 -5.49 11.64 8.08
C MET A 304 -5.08 13.10 8.32
N SER A 305 -4.30 13.33 9.38
CA SER A 305 -4.05 14.66 9.95
C SER A 305 -2.91 15.45 9.30
N ALA A 306 -2.34 15.01 8.17
CA ALA A 306 -1.22 15.68 7.49
C ALA A 306 -1.45 17.19 7.25
N HIS A 307 -2.69 17.58 6.96
CA HIS A 307 -3.08 18.97 6.73
C HIS A 307 -2.98 19.88 7.98
N ARG A 308 -2.81 19.29 9.18
CA ARG A 308 -2.65 19.99 10.45
C ARG A 308 -1.18 20.20 10.84
N GLN A 309 -0.26 19.48 10.20
CA GLN A 309 1.19 19.47 10.49
C GLN A 309 1.98 19.51 9.18
N LEU A 310 1.90 20.63 8.46
CA LEU A 310 2.45 20.72 7.10
C LEU A 310 3.97 20.53 7.02
N ASP A 311 4.71 20.95 8.05
CA ASP A 311 6.18 20.91 8.05
C ASP A 311 6.76 19.69 8.80
N GLU A 312 5.92 18.88 9.44
CA GLU A 312 6.35 17.72 10.22
C GLU A 312 6.12 16.41 9.44
N THR A 313 6.71 15.31 9.94
CA THR A 313 6.39 13.96 9.44
C THR A 313 4.90 13.70 9.60
N PRO A 314 4.17 13.33 8.54
CA PRO A 314 2.73 13.16 8.58
C PRO A 314 2.37 11.98 9.48
N MET A 315 1.46 12.22 10.44
CA MET A 315 0.82 11.11 11.16
C MET A 315 -0.43 10.68 10.39
N CYS A 316 -0.41 9.46 9.86
CA CYS A 316 -1.57 8.80 9.25
C CYS A 316 -1.82 7.51 10.02
N ALA A 317 -3.02 7.38 10.59
CA ALA A 317 -3.37 6.24 11.42
C ALA A 317 -4.77 5.75 11.06
N GLY A 318 -4.99 4.45 11.23
CA GLY A 318 -6.28 3.83 11.04
C GLY A 318 -6.47 2.62 11.94
N ALA A 319 -7.72 2.37 12.31
CA ALA A 319 -8.15 1.16 12.98
C ALA A 319 -9.32 0.55 12.22
N ALA A 320 -9.29 -0.77 12.04
CA ALA A 320 -10.36 -1.52 11.42
C ALA A 320 -11.22 -2.21 12.49
N PHE A 321 -12.53 -2.17 12.34
CA PHE A 321 -13.50 -2.74 13.27
C PHE A 321 -14.62 -3.44 12.52
N GLY A 322 -14.93 -4.68 12.91
CA GLY A 322 -16.02 -5.46 12.34
C GLY A 322 -17.33 -5.23 13.09
N LEU A 323 -18.18 -4.33 12.59
CA LEU A 323 -19.51 -4.09 13.16
C LEU A 323 -20.45 -5.21 12.75
N GLY A 324 -21.02 -5.93 13.72
CA GLY A 324 -21.74 -7.18 13.52
C GLY A 324 -20.86 -8.36 13.08
N ILE A 325 -19.53 -8.22 13.14
CA ILE A 325 -18.54 -9.20 12.65
C ILE A 325 -17.53 -9.49 13.78
N PRO A 326 -17.85 -10.38 14.74
CA PRO A 326 -17.02 -10.62 15.93
C PRO A 326 -15.63 -11.21 15.64
N GLU A 327 -15.46 -11.84 14.48
CA GLU A 327 -14.20 -12.43 14.04
C GLU A 327 -13.21 -11.41 13.45
N PHE A 328 -13.63 -10.17 13.17
CA PHE A 328 -12.79 -9.14 12.54
C PHE A 328 -12.53 -7.94 13.44
N GLY A 329 -11.26 -7.53 13.55
CA GLY A 329 -10.86 -6.26 14.18
C GLY A 329 -11.26 -6.10 15.65
N ARG A 330 -11.28 -7.19 16.43
CA ARG A 330 -11.52 -7.14 17.89
C ARG A 330 -10.25 -7.28 18.70
N PRO A 331 -10.11 -6.52 19.80
CA PRO A 331 -9.05 -6.77 20.78
C PRO A 331 -9.27 -8.13 21.46
N GLY A 332 -8.17 -8.77 21.87
CA GLY A 332 -8.20 -10.02 22.62
C GLY A 332 -7.29 -11.10 22.06
N VAL A 333 -7.03 -12.12 22.87
CA VAL A 333 -6.24 -13.29 22.49
C VAL A 333 -7.11 -14.25 21.70
N ARG A 334 -6.63 -14.67 20.53
CA ARG A 334 -7.27 -15.72 19.71
C ARG A 334 -6.30 -16.87 19.50
N ARG A 335 -6.83 -18.06 19.31
CA ARG A 335 -6.08 -19.19 18.78
C ARG A 335 -5.54 -18.82 17.40
N VAL A 336 -4.31 -19.21 17.09
CA VAL A 336 -3.63 -18.82 15.85
C VAL A 336 -4.36 -19.31 14.59
N ILE A 337 -4.94 -20.51 14.66
CA ILE A 337 -5.79 -21.06 13.58
C ILE A 337 -7.03 -20.18 13.35
N ASP A 338 -7.69 -19.75 14.42
CA ASP A 338 -8.90 -18.92 14.31
C ASP A 338 -8.56 -17.54 13.72
N ALA A 339 -7.42 -16.97 14.13
CA ALA A 339 -6.90 -15.73 13.54
C ALA A 339 -6.58 -15.90 12.05
N PHE A 340 -6.01 -17.04 11.65
CA PHE A 340 -5.64 -17.31 10.25
C PHE A 340 -6.88 -17.51 9.37
N LYS A 341 -7.86 -18.29 9.85
CA LYS A 341 -9.16 -18.45 9.19
C LYS A 341 -9.90 -17.12 9.06
N ALA A 342 -9.91 -16.30 10.12
CA ALA A 342 -10.49 -14.97 10.08
C ALA A 342 -9.78 -14.05 9.07
N LYS A 343 -8.44 -14.05 9.03
CA LYS A 343 -7.67 -13.29 8.04
C LYS A 343 -8.02 -13.67 6.61
N ARG A 344 -8.09 -14.97 6.30
CA ARG A 344 -8.50 -15.46 4.97
C ARG A 344 -9.94 -15.05 4.62
N LYS A 345 -10.86 -15.18 5.58
CA LYS A 345 -12.28 -14.83 5.39
C LYS A 345 -12.49 -13.33 5.12
N HIS A 346 -11.70 -12.48 5.76
CA HIS A 346 -11.81 -11.01 5.70
C HIS A 346 -10.63 -10.35 5.00
N ILE A 347 -9.97 -11.07 4.09
CA ILE A 347 -8.69 -10.66 3.50
C ILE A 347 -8.76 -9.29 2.83
N ASP A 348 -9.88 -8.97 2.19
CA ASP A 348 -10.14 -7.67 1.59
C ASP A 348 -10.02 -6.52 2.60
N ALA A 349 -10.57 -6.68 3.80
CA ALA A 349 -10.52 -5.65 4.83
C ALA A 349 -9.12 -5.52 5.46
N PHE A 350 -8.36 -6.62 5.52
CA PHE A 350 -6.94 -6.59 5.89
C PHE A 350 -6.09 -5.87 4.83
N ASP A 351 -6.35 -6.12 3.54
CA ASP A 351 -5.65 -5.48 2.43
C ASP A 351 -5.96 -3.97 2.41
N VAL A 352 -7.19 -3.56 2.73
CA VAL A 352 -7.56 -2.14 2.95
C VAL A 352 -6.80 -1.54 4.14
N ALA A 353 -6.73 -2.23 5.29
CA ALA A 353 -6.00 -1.76 6.45
C ALA A 353 -4.50 -1.56 6.16
N GLN A 354 -3.90 -2.46 5.37
CA GLN A 354 -2.52 -2.33 4.90
C GLN A 354 -2.37 -1.15 3.93
N ALA A 355 -3.33 -0.91 3.04
CA ALA A 355 -3.28 0.23 2.13
C ALA A 355 -3.41 1.58 2.86
N ILE A 356 -4.18 1.66 3.95
CA ILE A 356 -4.28 2.84 4.82
C ILE A 356 -2.90 3.24 5.36
N SER A 357 -2.12 2.28 5.89
CA SER A 357 -0.80 2.58 6.47
C SER A 357 0.23 3.06 5.45
N ARG A 358 -0.01 2.81 4.15
CA ARG A 358 0.85 3.22 3.04
C ARG A 358 0.35 4.46 2.30
N TYR A 359 -0.70 5.14 2.78
CA TYR A 359 -1.29 6.29 2.08
C TYR A 359 -0.25 7.37 1.75
N SER A 360 0.64 7.69 2.69
CA SER A 360 1.70 8.71 2.52
C SER A 360 2.92 8.23 1.72
N THR A 361 2.89 7.03 1.15
CA THR A 361 3.96 6.49 0.29
C THR A 361 3.66 6.81 -1.17
N PHE A 362 4.62 7.43 -1.85
CA PHE A 362 4.54 7.78 -3.27
C PHE A 362 5.54 6.93 -4.07
N PRO A 363 5.15 6.40 -5.25
CA PRO A 363 6.10 5.71 -6.12
C PRO A 363 7.23 6.67 -6.52
N PRO A 364 8.51 6.33 -6.32
CA PRO A 364 9.62 7.17 -6.78
C PRO A 364 9.83 7.08 -8.29
N THR A 365 9.60 5.90 -8.88
CA THR A 365 9.95 5.57 -10.27
C THR A 365 8.72 5.38 -11.16
N PHE A 366 8.90 5.54 -12.47
CA PHE A 366 7.84 5.34 -13.47
C PHE A 366 7.63 3.88 -13.82
N ASP A 367 8.69 3.07 -13.84
CA ASP A 367 8.70 1.69 -14.30
C ASP A 367 8.59 0.67 -13.16
N GLY A 368 8.48 1.14 -11.91
CA GLY A 368 8.35 0.29 -10.74
C GLY A 368 9.64 -0.39 -10.30
N LYS A 369 10.80 -0.03 -10.89
CA LYS A 369 12.11 -0.48 -10.41
C LYS A 369 12.48 0.21 -9.10
N LEU A 370 13.46 -0.36 -8.41
CA LEU A 370 14.10 0.32 -7.28
C LEU A 370 14.72 1.63 -7.75
N ALA A 371 14.78 2.60 -6.84
CA ALA A 371 15.26 3.93 -7.18
C ALA A 371 16.79 3.95 -7.37
N SER A 372 17.53 3.02 -6.77
CA SER A 372 18.93 2.71 -7.12
C SER A 372 19.09 2.39 -8.60
N ASP A 373 18.31 1.43 -9.12
CA ASP A 373 18.33 1.02 -10.53
C ASP A 373 17.87 2.13 -11.47
N ALA A 374 16.73 2.76 -11.17
CA ALA A 374 16.08 3.71 -12.07
C ALA A 374 16.87 5.02 -12.22
N PHE A 375 17.60 5.43 -11.18
CA PHE A 375 18.35 6.69 -11.18
C PHE A 375 19.86 6.49 -11.31
N GLY A 376 20.33 5.24 -11.45
CA GLY A 376 21.75 4.91 -11.59
C GLY A 376 22.57 5.33 -10.36
N ARG A 377 21.99 5.22 -9.16
CA ARG A 377 22.74 5.53 -7.93
C ARG A 377 23.77 4.41 -7.69
N PRO A 378 25.00 4.75 -7.25
CA PRO A 378 25.97 3.74 -6.85
C PRO A 378 25.37 2.82 -5.79
N SER A 379 25.42 1.51 -6.03
CA SER A 379 24.87 0.49 -5.15
C SER A 379 25.75 -0.76 -5.20
N ASN A 380 25.90 -1.43 -4.06
CA ASN A 380 26.53 -2.76 -3.98
C ASN A 380 25.50 -3.89 -4.11
N ARG A 381 24.27 -3.57 -4.52
CA ARG A 381 23.24 -4.55 -4.82
C ARG A 381 23.64 -5.39 -6.04
N VAL A 382 23.55 -6.70 -5.87
CA VAL A 382 23.73 -7.70 -6.93
C VAL A 382 22.41 -8.39 -7.23
N LEU A 383 22.34 -9.11 -8.35
CA LEU A 383 21.16 -9.87 -8.75
C LEU A 383 21.51 -11.35 -8.83
N ILE A 384 20.71 -12.21 -8.21
CA ILE A 384 20.95 -13.66 -8.20
C ILE A 384 20.76 -14.23 -9.60
N GLY A 385 21.77 -14.96 -10.08
CA GLY A 385 21.85 -15.52 -11.42
C GLY A 385 22.60 -14.64 -12.44
N GLU A 386 22.93 -13.39 -12.09
CA GLU A 386 23.73 -12.52 -12.96
C GLU A 386 25.24 -12.72 -12.72
N THR A 387 26.04 -12.48 -13.76
CA THR A 387 27.51 -12.55 -13.70
C THR A 387 28.10 -11.14 -13.61
N TYR A 388 29.00 -10.94 -12.65
CA TYR A 388 29.68 -9.66 -12.43
C TYR A 388 31.20 -9.86 -12.45
N ASP A 389 31.92 -8.77 -12.75
CA ASP A 389 33.33 -8.60 -12.42
C ASP A 389 33.40 -7.90 -11.06
N PHE A 390 33.83 -8.64 -10.04
CA PHE A 390 33.95 -8.15 -8.67
C PHE A 390 35.31 -7.48 -8.40
N GLY A 391 36.17 -7.36 -9.41
CA GLY A 391 37.55 -6.87 -9.26
C GLY A 391 38.51 -7.98 -8.81
N ASP A 392 39.80 -7.64 -8.79
CA ASP A 392 40.90 -8.54 -8.37
C ASP A 392 40.93 -9.91 -9.09
N GLY A 393 40.40 -9.96 -10.31
CA GLY A 393 40.33 -11.18 -11.13
C GLY A 393 39.12 -12.07 -10.83
N VAL A 394 38.23 -11.67 -9.92
CA VAL A 394 37.04 -12.45 -9.55
C VAL A 394 35.89 -12.10 -10.50
N ILE A 395 35.68 -12.95 -11.50
CA ILE A 395 34.49 -12.92 -12.36
C ILE A 395 33.65 -14.16 -12.05
N GLY A 396 32.36 -13.99 -11.77
CA GLY A 396 31.51 -15.11 -11.43
C GLY A 396 30.03 -14.80 -11.36
N THR A 397 29.23 -15.86 -11.32
CA THR A 397 27.77 -15.80 -11.24
C THR A 397 27.33 -15.79 -9.80
N VAL A 398 26.42 -14.88 -9.45
CA VAL A 398 25.84 -14.81 -8.10
C VAL A 398 24.89 -15.98 -7.90
N THR A 399 25.15 -16.79 -6.88
CA THR A 399 24.34 -17.97 -6.53
C THR A 399 23.37 -17.70 -5.39
N THR A 400 23.71 -16.79 -4.49
CA THR A 400 22.87 -16.37 -3.35
C THR A 400 23.32 -15.00 -2.85
N ALA A 401 22.41 -14.26 -2.19
CA ALA A 401 22.75 -13.01 -1.53
C ALA A 401 21.85 -12.79 -0.30
N SER A 402 22.42 -12.20 0.75
CA SER A 402 21.70 -11.84 1.98
C SER A 402 22.23 -10.52 2.54
N VAL A 403 21.43 -9.84 3.35
CA VAL A 403 21.82 -8.61 4.05
C VAL A 403 22.04 -8.89 5.52
N ASP A 404 23.20 -8.48 6.05
CA ASP A 404 23.41 -8.30 7.47
C ASP A 404 23.07 -6.84 7.82
N GLU A 405 21.86 -6.60 8.32
CA GLU A 405 21.39 -5.26 8.66
C GLU A 405 22.18 -4.61 9.81
N GLN A 406 22.72 -5.43 10.73
CA GLN A 406 23.46 -4.95 11.89
C GLN A 406 24.87 -4.51 11.47
N ALA A 407 25.54 -5.32 10.66
CA ALA A 407 26.84 -4.98 10.07
C ALA A 407 26.72 -3.96 8.92
N ARG A 408 25.51 -3.79 8.37
CA ARG A 408 25.23 -3.00 7.17
C ARG A 408 26.05 -3.48 5.97
N GLU A 409 26.13 -4.80 5.82
CA GLU A 409 26.88 -5.47 4.75
C GLU A 409 25.93 -6.35 3.92
N VAL A 410 26.21 -6.49 2.63
CA VAL A 410 25.67 -7.55 1.79
C VAL A 410 26.68 -8.69 1.76
N LEU A 411 26.19 -9.92 1.92
CA LEU A 411 26.95 -11.16 1.76
C LEU A 411 26.51 -11.80 0.45
N VAL A 412 27.45 -12.15 -0.42
CA VAL A 412 27.19 -12.63 -1.78
C VAL A 412 27.93 -13.95 -2.01
N GLY A 413 27.19 -15.02 -2.27
CA GLY A 413 27.76 -16.27 -2.77
C GLY A 413 28.01 -16.16 -4.27
N VAL A 414 29.23 -16.47 -4.70
CA VAL A 414 29.66 -16.36 -6.10
C VAL A 414 30.25 -17.69 -6.55
N TRP A 415 29.80 -18.18 -7.70
CA TRP A 415 30.43 -19.26 -8.45
C TRP A 415 31.37 -18.65 -9.50
N THR A 416 32.68 -18.75 -9.28
CA THR A 416 33.70 -18.14 -10.16
C THR A 416 33.83 -18.88 -11.48
N HIS A 417 34.32 -18.19 -12.51
CA HIS A 417 34.64 -18.85 -13.79
C HIS A 417 35.70 -19.95 -13.66
N ASP A 418 36.54 -19.88 -12.64
CA ASP A 418 37.56 -20.89 -12.33
C ASP A 418 36.97 -22.13 -11.61
N GLY A 419 35.66 -22.14 -11.36
CA GLY A 419 34.93 -23.28 -10.79
C GLY A 419 34.97 -23.35 -9.27
N GLU A 420 35.26 -22.23 -8.59
CA GLU A 420 35.26 -22.14 -7.14
C GLU A 420 33.98 -21.45 -6.62
N SER A 421 33.50 -21.89 -5.45
CA SER A 421 32.43 -21.19 -4.74
C SER A 421 33.06 -20.35 -3.63
N ILE A 422 32.86 -19.03 -3.69
CA ILE A 422 33.39 -18.07 -2.71
C ILE A 422 32.25 -17.25 -2.11
N ILE A 423 32.51 -16.66 -0.93
CA ILE A 423 31.61 -15.68 -0.31
C ILE A 423 32.33 -14.34 -0.31
N MET A 424 31.69 -13.36 -0.92
CA MET A 424 32.12 -11.97 -0.96
C MET A 424 31.25 -11.15 0.00
N LYS A 425 31.78 -10.02 0.45
CA LYS A 425 31.02 -9.06 1.23
C LYS A 425 31.25 -7.64 0.77
N GLY A 426 30.22 -6.80 0.85
CA GLY A 426 30.27 -5.39 0.47
C GLY A 426 29.47 -4.51 1.42
N PRO A 427 29.88 -3.25 1.64
CA PRO A 427 29.11 -2.33 2.49
C PRO A 427 27.79 -1.92 1.82
N LEU A 428 26.74 -1.67 2.60
CA LEU A 428 25.48 -1.10 2.11
C LEU A 428 25.35 0.36 2.53
N SER A 429 24.96 1.22 1.59
CA SER A 429 24.60 2.61 1.90
C SER A 429 23.30 2.67 2.73
N ASP A 430 22.99 3.84 3.32
CA ASP A 430 21.70 4.04 4.00
C ASP A 430 20.53 3.86 3.01
N ASP A 431 20.70 4.30 1.76
CA ASP A 431 19.71 4.16 0.69
C ASP A 431 19.50 2.69 0.30
N ASP A 432 20.57 1.90 0.14
CA ASP A 432 20.47 0.47 -0.17
C ASP A 432 19.75 -0.30 0.94
N LEU A 433 20.08 0.02 2.20
CA LEU A 433 19.47 -0.62 3.35
C LEU A 433 17.97 -0.25 3.47
N ALA A 434 17.62 1.00 3.16
CA ALA A 434 16.22 1.44 3.12
C ALA A 434 15.44 0.72 1.99
N GLU A 435 16.02 0.60 0.80
CA GLU A 435 15.40 -0.14 -0.31
C GLU A 435 15.24 -1.64 0.00
N TYR A 436 16.26 -2.26 0.61
CA TYR A 436 16.17 -3.66 1.07
C TYR A 436 15.02 -3.86 2.06
N ARG A 437 14.90 -3.00 3.07
CA ARG A 437 13.86 -3.08 4.10
C ARG A 437 12.44 -2.98 3.54
N GLU A 438 12.26 -2.26 2.44
CA GLU A 438 10.94 -2.15 1.80
C GLU A 438 10.51 -3.46 1.13
N VAL A 439 11.45 -4.21 0.55
CA VAL A 439 11.15 -5.38 -0.28
C VAL A 439 12.25 -6.47 -0.14
N PRO A 440 12.46 -7.02 1.07
CA PRO A 440 13.62 -7.86 1.34
C PRO A 440 13.58 -9.20 0.57
N ASN A 441 12.39 -9.70 0.26
CA ASN A 441 12.19 -10.98 -0.43
C ASN A 441 12.37 -10.92 -1.94
N ALA A 442 12.36 -9.73 -2.55
CA ALA A 442 12.58 -9.57 -3.99
C ALA A 442 13.76 -8.65 -4.30
N TYR A 443 14.47 -8.17 -3.27
CA TYR A 443 15.56 -7.23 -3.40
C TYR A 443 16.67 -7.76 -4.32
N PHE A 444 17.05 -9.03 -4.26
CA PHE A 444 18.12 -9.57 -5.11
C PHE A 444 17.64 -10.11 -6.47
N GLY A 445 16.44 -9.71 -6.92
CA GLY A 445 15.97 -10.00 -8.27
C GLY A 445 15.39 -11.39 -8.49
N ARG A 446 15.19 -12.14 -7.40
CA ARG A 446 14.42 -13.38 -7.32
C ARG A 446 13.61 -13.37 -6.03
N VAL A 447 12.51 -14.12 -6.02
CA VAL A 447 11.71 -14.28 -4.81
C VAL A 447 12.41 -15.28 -3.90
N GLU A 448 13.16 -14.76 -2.94
CA GLU A 448 13.81 -15.57 -1.92
C GLU A 448 12.91 -15.66 -0.68
N PRO A 449 12.82 -16.84 -0.03
CA PRO A 449 12.31 -16.92 1.33
C PRO A 449 13.10 -15.94 2.18
N THR A 450 12.42 -14.92 2.71
CA THR A 450 13.10 -14.02 3.63
C THR A 450 13.42 -14.81 4.89
N THR A 451 14.60 -14.57 5.47
CA THR A 451 14.83 -14.76 6.90
C THR A 451 13.99 -13.73 7.66
N LYS A 452 12.67 -13.72 7.44
CA LYS A 452 11.73 -13.04 8.31
C LYS A 452 11.84 -13.78 9.62
N HIS A 453 12.50 -13.17 10.60
CA HIS A 453 12.24 -13.49 11.99
C HIS A 453 10.78 -13.11 12.22
N PRO A 454 9.87 -14.08 12.36
CA PRO A 454 8.48 -13.74 12.57
C PRO A 454 8.40 -12.94 13.86
N ASN A 455 7.74 -11.78 13.82
CA ASN A 455 7.69 -10.88 14.96
C ASN A 455 6.79 -11.40 16.08
N ASP A 456 5.85 -12.27 15.71
CA ASP A 456 4.93 -12.93 16.64
C ASP A 456 4.56 -14.35 16.15
N ASN A 457 3.80 -15.06 17.01
CA ASN A 457 3.34 -16.41 16.72
C ASN A 457 2.42 -16.50 15.50
N PHE A 458 1.70 -15.42 15.17
CA PHE A 458 0.81 -15.41 14.02
C PHE A 458 1.60 -15.34 12.72
N GLU A 459 2.59 -14.46 12.63
CA GLU A 459 3.52 -14.41 11.50
C GLU A 459 4.30 -15.74 11.36
N LEU A 460 4.71 -16.36 12.47
CA LEU A 460 5.37 -17.67 12.44
C LEU A 460 4.43 -18.74 11.89
N PHE A 461 3.15 -18.70 12.26
CA PHE A 461 2.14 -19.61 11.73
C PHE A 461 1.94 -19.44 10.23
N GLU A 462 1.82 -18.20 9.74
CA GLU A 462 1.68 -17.94 8.30
C GLU A 462 2.88 -18.48 7.52
N TRP A 463 4.10 -18.23 8.02
CA TRP A 463 5.30 -18.78 7.43
C TRP A 463 5.31 -20.32 7.43
N LEU A 464 4.93 -20.96 8.56
CA LEU A 464 4.83 -22.41 8.65
C LEU A 464 3.79 -22.98 7.67
N MET A 465 2.66 -22.30 7.46
CA MET A 465 1.65 -22.69 6.49
C MET A 465 2.19 -22.66 5.06
N GLU A 466 3.02 -21.67 4.73
CA GLU A 466 3.67 -21.54 3.42
C GLU A 466 4.72 -22.63 3.19
N VAL A 467 5.68 -22.81 4.10
CA VAL A 467 6.77 -23.79 3.92
C VAL A 467 6.29 -25.24 3.92
N ASN A 468 5.18 -25.51 4.63
CA ASN A 468 4.57 -26.84 4.69
C ASN A 468 3.49 -27.04 3.63
N ALA A 469 3.32 -26.11 2.68
CA ALA A 469 2.27 -26.22 1.66
C ALA A 469 2.42 -27.44 0.74
N GLY A 470 3.63 -27.95 0.57
CA GLY A 470 3.95 -29.13 -0.24
C GLY A 470 3.90 -30.47 0.49
N LEU A 471 3.59 -30.50 1.79
CA LEU A 471 3.51 -31.76 2.53
C LEU A 471 2.30 -32.58 2.11
N SER A 472 2.52 -33.89 1.93
CA SER A 472 1.41 -34.83 1.75
C SER A 472 0.68 -35.08 3.08
N ARG A 473 -0.60 -35.44 2.98
CA ARG A 473 -1.41 -35.89 4.13
C ARG A 473 -0.70 -36.95 4.97
N GLN A 474 -0.10 -37.94 4.32
CA GLN A 474 0.61 -39.02 5.00
C GLN A 474 1.82 -38.51 5.78
N GLN A 475 2.63 -37.63 5.18
CA GLN A 475 3.75 -37.00 5.88
C GLN A 475 3.28 -36.22 7.10
N MET A 476 2.20 -35.44 6.99
CA MET A 476 1.64 -34.71 8.13
C MET A 476 1.18 -35.66 9.23
N LEU A 477 0.39 -36.70 8.91
CA LEU A 477 -0.09 -37.70 9.87
C LEU A 477 1.04 -38.44 10.58
N ASP A 478 2.13 -38.75 9.87
CA ASP A 478 3.28 -39.45 10.43
C ASP A 478 4.16 -38.53 11.29
N TRP A 479 4.14 -37.21 11.04
CA TRP A 479 4.90 -36.22 11.79
C TRP A 479 4.15 -35.69 13.01
N PHE A 480 2.83 -35.89 13.10
CA PHE A 480 2.15 -35.77 14.37
C PHE A 480 2.68 -36.85 15.32
N GLY A 481 3.39 -36.45 16.37
CA GLY A 481 3.88 -37.36 17.39
C GLY A 481 2.76 -38.16 18.07
N ALA A 482 3.11 -39.17 18.86
CA ALA A 482 2.17 -40.11 19.51
C ALA A 482 1.17 -39.49 20.53
N HIS A 483 1.17 -38.16 20.67
CA HIS A 483 0.37 -37.41 21.65
C HIS A 483 -0.96 -36.87 21.09
N ARG A 484 -1.21 -36.99 19.78
CA ARG A 484 -2.48 -36.61 19.14
C ARG A 484 -3.25 -37.86 18.73
N ASP A 485 -4.57 -37.83 18.88
CA ASP A 485 -5.44 -38.93 18.44
C ASP A 485 -5.44 -39.00 16.91
N ARG A 486 -4.87 -40.08 16.38
CA ARG A 486 -4.79 -40.31 14.93
C ARG A 486 -6.17 -40.41 14.28
N ALA A 487 -7.16 -40.96 14.98
CA ALA A 487 -8.52 -41.09 14.44
C ALA A 487 -9.21 -39.72 14.28
N GLU A 488 -8.86 -38.74 15.12
CA GLU A 488 -9.34 -37.35 14.98
C GLU A 488 -8.66 -36.64 13.81
N LEU A 489 -7.33 -36.77 13.67
CA LEU A 489 -6.57 -36.18 12.57
C LEU A 489 -6.99 -36.74 11.21
N GLU A 490 -7.27 -38.05 11.13
CA GLU A 490 -7.72 -38.71 9.90
C GLU A 490 -9.08 -38.22 9.40
N GLN A 491 -9.89 -37.57 10.25
CA GLN A 491 -11.17 -36.97 9.87
C GLN A 491 -11.06 -35.53 9.35
N MET A 492 -9.93 -34.85 9.57
CA MET A 492 -9.72 -33.47 9.10
C MET A 492 -9.49 -33.43 7.59
N ASP A 493 -9.92 -32.37 6.91
CA ASP A 493 -9.44 -32.09 5.55
C ASP A 493 -7.95 -31.73 5.57
N ASP A 494 -7.32 -31.69 4.39
CA ASP A 494 -5.87 -31.47 4.30
C ASP A 494 -5.45 -30.06 4.77
N ASP A 495 -6.33 -29.06 4.67
CA ASP A 495 -6.04 -27.69 5.09
C ASP A 495 -6.11 -27.56 6.63
N ASP A 496 -7.16 -28.14 7.24
CA ASP A 496 -7.32 -28.24 8.69
C ASP A 496 -6.23 -29.09 9.34
N LEU A 497 -5.81 -30.18 8.68
CA LEU A 497 -4.70 -31.01 9.13
C LEU A 497 -3.38 -30.21 9.13
N ARG A 498 -3.11 -29.47 8.05
CA ARG A 498 -1.92 -28.62 7.94
C ARG A 498 -1.92 -27.48 8.95
N MET A 499 -3.07 -26.81 9.16
CA MET A 499 -3.20 -25.79 10.20
C MET A 499 -2.95 -26.35 11.59
N THR A 500 -3.50 -27.52 11.89
CA THR A 500 -3.27 -28.20 13.19
C THR A 500 -1.80 -28.59 13.37
N TYR A 501 -1.13 -29.01 12.30
CA TYR A 501 0.29 -29.36 12.31
C TYR A 501 1.17 -28.12 12.57
N CYS A 502 0.90 -27.01 11.87
CA CYS A 502 1.66 -25.77 12.03
C CYS A 502 1.46 -25.16 13.43
N GLU A 503 0.26 -25.22 13.99
CA GLU A 503 0.01 -24.76 15.37
C GLU A 503 0.76 -25.63 16.39
N GLY A 504 0.82 -26.95 16.16
CA GLY A 504 1.62 -27.86 16.99
C GLY A 504 3.10 -27.51 17.01
N GLN A 505 3.67 -27.14 15.86
CA GLN A 505 5.06 -26.70 15.76
C GLN A 505 5.33 -25.43 16.57
N ILE A 506 4.41 -24.46 16.58
CA ILE A 506 4.54 -23.25 17.42
C ILE A 506 4.56 -23.62 18.89
N ALA A 507 3.62 -24.44 19.35
CA ALA A 507 3.56 -24.87 20.75
C ALA A 507 4.82 -25.64 21.18
N ALA A 508 5.42 -26.41 20.26
CA ALA A 508 6.68 -27.12 20.51
C ALA A 508 7.87 -26.14 20.68
N ILE A 509 7.96 -25.13 19.80
CA ILE A 509 8.97 -24.06 19.88
C ILE A 509 8.85 -23.31 21.21
N GLU A 510 7.64 -22.90 21.60
CA GLU A 510 7.39 -22.20 22.88
C GLU A 510 7.75 -23.05 24.11
N SER A 511 7.51 -24.37 24.04
CA SER A 511 7.77 -25.29 25.16
C SER A 511 9.20 -25.84 25.18
N GLY A 512 10.05 -25.49 24.22
CA GLY A 512 11.42 -26.01 24.08
C GLY A 512 11.47 -27.52 23.78
N ARG A 513 10.38 -28.08 23.25
CA ARG A 513 10.28 -29.49 22.87
C ARG A 513 10.49 -29.63 21.35
N ARG A 514 10.95 -30.79 20.89
CA ARG A 514 10.85 -31.09 19.45
C ARG A 514 9.37 -31.25 19.09
N PRO A 515 8.94 -30.73 17.92
CA PRO A 515 7.57 -30.85 17.45
C PRO A 515 7.08 -32.28 17.35
#